data_AF-A0A970XNL8-F1
#
_entry.id   AF-A0A970XNL8-F1
#
_cell.length_a   1.000
_cell.length_b   1.000
_cell.length_c   1.000
_cell.angle_alpha   90.00
_cell.angle_beta   90.00
_cell.angle_gamma   90.00
#
_symmetry.space_group_name_H-M   'P 1'
#
loop_
_entity.id
_entity.type
_entity.pdbx_description
1 polymer ?
#
loop_
_entity_poly.entity_id
_entity_poly.type
_entity_poly.pdbx_seq_one_letter_code
_entity_poly.pdbx_strand_id
1 'polypeptide(L)'
;MFFTFLNKEEPRFLDQSVMLAYKPAEVLYYFYNRPLYITLNDFYAIELELASGSEQADNAHSWFNLIEEQLEAVESLIPFSQNDFLVTLGPYYYPVTNSRFYFIKNRPVDSVSLTASDLSVLEELAVSPPINNKLQQYAKTRKARKALKTNDEIITDIVMCMQSLKEIEQLNRHSNYLRNVLLQRQYLIDQTELCPAEPDNSPLKPIRNETVNSLADNIISFSRVNRWKKRSAIDEGSRFNHEMKVYIIRYREYEKACERYKMALEDWSLTSQALLDNCLNEIKKVEDMLKAAKGKEDIYLSILNRSPIHNDYQNLDTLAMFKYFLETGRASNLQECMNLFEEEKHWNEIKAGQDRIENTIYFLQNCSEPGRLASEELDAIVKQQQGVNQSNLSAIYESNQQSELSSVAR
;
A
#
# COMPACT_ATOMS: atom_id res chain seq x y z
N MET A 1 -7.46 8.57 -2.82
CA MET A 1 -7.99 8.70 -1.44
C MET A 1 -8.54 7.39 -0.89
N PHE A 2 -9.24 6.55 -1.69
CA PHE A 2 -9.81 5.28 -1.19
C PHE A 2 -8.77 4.21 -0.79
N PHE A 3 -7.72 4.02 -1.59
CA PHE A 3 -6.71 2.98 -1.38
C PHE A 3 -5.61 3.32 -0.34
N THR A 4 -5.82 4.32 0.50
CA THR A 4 -4.84 4.70 1.54
C THR A 4 -4.57 3.59 2.55
N PHE A 5 -5.48 2.61 2.67
CA PHE A 5 -5.30 1.41 3.49
C PHE A 5 -4.22 0.45 2.99
N LEU A 6 -3.89 0.50 1.70
CA LEU A 6 -3.02 -0.49 1.04
C LEU A 6 -1.54 -0.09 1.01
N ASN A 7 -1.18 1.10 1.52
CA ASN A 7 0.16 1.67 1.35
C ASN A 7 0.65 1.66 -0.11
N LYS A 8 -0.28 1.84 -1.07
CA LYS A 8 -0.01 1.85 -2.51
C LYS A 8 -0.31 3.19 -3.14
N GLU A 9 0.50 3.55 -4.13
CA GLU A 9 0.32 4.77 -4.90
C GLU A 9 -0.73 4.52 -5.98
N GLU A 10 -1.98 4.81 -5.64
CA GLU A 10 -3.13 4.75 -6.55
C GLU A 10 -3.17 3.46 -7.42
N PRO A 11 -3.49 2.30 -6.82
CA PRO A 11 -3.48 1.03 -7.52
C PRO A 11 -4.54 1.02 -8.63
N ARG A 12 -4.10 1.02 -9.88
CA ARG A 12 -4.94 1.07 -11.09
C ARG A 12 -4.75 -0.17 -11.98
N PHE A 13 -3.70 -0.96 -11.76
CA PHE A 13 -3.44 -2.18 -12.52
C PHE A 13 -4.00 -3.39 -11.80
N LEU A 14 -4.78 -4.22 -12.49
CA LEU A 14 -5.21 -5.50 -11.93
C LEU A 14 -4.17 -6.57 -12.22
N ASP A 15 -3.67 -7.20 -11.16
CA ASP A 15 -2.88 -8.42 -11.26
C ASP A 15 -3.79 -9.63 -11.54
N GLN A 16 -3.24 -10.67 -12.19
CA GLN A 16 -3.95 -11.92 -12.42
C GLN A 16 -4.59 -12.50 -11.14
N SER A 17 -3.94 -12.35 -9.97
CA SER A 17 -4.47 -12.90 -8.71
C SER A 17 -5.83 -12.32 -8.36
N VAL A 18 -6.06 -11.03 -8.66
CA VAL A 18 -7.35 -10.37 -8.44
C VAL A 18 -8.42 -11.01 -9.30
N MET A 19 -8.12 -11.20 -10.58
CA MET A 19 -9.12 -11.66 -11.56
C MET A 19 -9.47 -13.14 -11.38
N LEU A 20 -8.56 -13.93 -10.81
CA LEU A 20 -8.81 -15.34 -10.48
C LEU A 20 -9.52 -15.52 -9.13
N ALA A 21 -9.32 -14.59 -8.18
CA ALA A 21 -9.90 -14.70 -6.83
C ALA A 21 -11.26 -13.99 -6.68
N TYR A 22 -11.53 -12.96 -7.48
CA TYR A 22 -12.68 -12.06 -7.29
C TYR A 22 -13.48 -11.84 -8.57
N LYS A 23 -14.79 -11.62 -8.42
CA LYS A 23 -15.68 -11.28 -9.53
C LYS A 23 -15.50 -9.82 -9.96
N PRO A 24 -15.79 -9.47 -11.22
CA PRO A 24 -15.65 -8.09 -11.68
C PRO A 24 -16.46 -7.08 -10.86
N ALA A 25 -17.68 -7.43 -10.44
CA ALA A 25 -18.52 -6.54 -9.65
C ALA A 25 -17.90 -6.19 -8.27
N GLU A 26 -17.23 -7.15 -7.64
CA GLU A 26 -16.56 -6.95 -6.33
C GLU A 26 -15.37 -6.00 -6.47
N VAL A 27 -14.63 -6.10 -7.57
CA VAL A 27 -13.49 -5.23 -7.86
C VAL A 27 -13.97 -3.84 -8.30
N LEU A 28 -14.91 -3.76 -9.24
CA LEU A 28 -15.38 -2.50 -9.83
C LEU A 28 -16.12 -1.61 -8.83
N TYR A 29 -16.63 -2.18 -7.74
CA TYR A 29 -17.10 -1.42 -6.58
C TYR A 29 -16.10 -0.35 -6.10
N TYR A 30 -14.81 -0.60 -6.22
CA TYR A 30 -13.76 0.33 -5.81
C TYR A 30 -13.33 1.33 -6.90
N PHE A 31 -13.74 1.12 -8.15
CA PHE A 31 -13.27 1.86 -9.33
C PHE A 31 -14.31 2.77 -9.98
N TYR A 32 -15.34 3.20 -9.23
CA TYR A 32 -16.32 4.16 -9.73
C TYR A 32 -15.65 5.42 -10.29
N ASN A 33 -16.02 5.78 -11.53
CA ASN A 33 -15.47 6.91 -12.29
C ASN A 33 -13.92 6.93 -12.35
N ARG A 34 -13.29 5.75 -12.46
CA ARG A 34 -11.82 5.61 -12.46
C ARG A 34 -11.32 4.73 -13.61
N PRO A 35 -10.09 4.99 -14.09
CA PRO A 35 -9.44 4.12 -15.05
C PRO A 35 -8.84 2.88 -14.35
N LEU A 36 -8.85 1.77 -15.07
CA LEU A 36 -8.34 0.48 -14.67
C LEU A 36 -7.57 -0.14 -15.84
N TYR A 37 -6.48 -0.84 -15.53
CA TYR A 37 -5.53 -1.35 -16.50
C TYR A 37 -5.33 -2.84 -16.32
N ILE A 38 -5.35 -3.59 -17.42
CA ILE A 38 -5.09 -5.03 -17.46
C ILE A 38 -3.92 -5.26 -18.41
N THR A 39 -2.91 -6.02 -17.97
CA THR A 39 -1.83 -6.37 -18.91
C THR A 39 -2.27 -7.50 -19.83
N LEU A 40 -1.71 -7.58 -21.03
CA LEU A 40 -1.99 -8.71 -21.93
C LEU A 40 -1.64 -10.05 -21.30
N ASN A 41 -0.59 -10.11 -20.48
CA ASN A 41 -0.21 -11.33 -19.79
C ASN A 41 -1.29 -11.78 -18.81
N ASP A 42 -1.86 -10.83 -18.05
CA ASP A 42 -2.91 -11.15 -17.08
C ASP A 42 -4.23 -11.51 -17.78
N PHE A 43 -4.54 -10.88 -18.93
CA PHE A 43 -5.67 -11.28 -19.78
C PHE A 43 -5.50 -12.73 -20.31
N TYR A 44 -4.32 -13.07 -20.83
CA TYR A 44 -4.06 -14.43 -21.31
C TYR A 44 -4.05 -15.46 -20.18
N ALA A 45 -3.66 -15.07 -18.97
CA ALA A 45 -3.77 -15.95 -17.80
C ALA A 45 -5.23 -16.32 -17.50
N ILE A 46 -6.16 -15.37 -17.65
CA ILE A 46 -7.61 -15.64 -17.52
C ILE A 46 -8.07 -16.60 -18.61
N GLU A 47 -7.71 -16.37 -19.88
CA GLU A 47 -8.10 -17.25 -20.99
C GLU A 47 -7.63 -18.70 -20.78
N LEU A 48 -6.42 -18.89 -20.26
CA LEU A 48 -5.89 -20.22 -19.93
C LEU A 48 -6.69 -20.91 -18.84
N GLU A 49 -7.18 -20.15 -17.86
CA GLU A 49 -7.93 -20.70 -16.71
C GLU A 49 -9.37 -21.10 -17.06
N LEU A 50 -9.95 -20.57 -18.15
CA LEU A 50 -11.31 -20.93 -18.58
C LEU A 50 -11.51 -22.44 -18.79
N ALA A 51 -10.46 -23.14 -19.22
CA ALA A 51 -10.51 -24.58 -19.50
C ALA A 51 -10.23 -25.47 -18.28
N SER A 52 -9.88 -24.91 -17.12
CA SER A 52 -9.40 -25.69 -15.97
C SER A 52 -10.50 -26.35 -15.12
N GLY A 53 -11.73 -25.83 -15.20
CA GLY A 53 -12.87 -26.31 -14.40
C GLY A 53 -12.75 -26.08 -12.88
N SER A 54 -11.84 -25.20 -12.45
CA SER A 54 -11.61 -24.83 -11.04
C SER A 54 -12.62 -23.77 -10.54
N GLU A 55 -12.69 -23.51 -9.24
CA GLU A 55 -13.44 -22.33 -8.72
C GLU A 55 -12.85 -21.01 -9.26
N GLN A 56 -11.56 -20.98 -9.59
CA GLN A 56 -10.93 -19.82 -10.25
C GLN A 56 -11.44 -19.66 -11.68
N ALA A 57 -11.84 -20.77 -12.34
CA ALA A 57 -12.43 -20.73 -13.65
C ALA A 57 -13.76 -19.95 -13.64
N ASP A 58 -14.59 -20.04 -12.59
CA ASP A 58 -15.85 -19.27 -12.54
C ASP A 58 -15.62 -17.75 -12.53
N ASN A 59 -14.62 -17.30 -11.77
CA ASN A 59 -14.22 -15.89 -11.76
C ASN A 59 -13.60 -15.50 -13.10
N ALA A 60 -12.74 -16.36 -13.67
CA ALA A 60 -12.16 -16.16 -14.98
C ALA A 60 -13.23 -16.01 -16.08
N HIS A 61 -14.26 -16.87 -16.08
CA HIS A 61 -15.41 -16.76 -16.99
C HIS A 61 -16.16 -15.43 -16.80
N SER A 62 -16.35 -14.99 -15.56
CA SER A 62 -17.01 -13.72 -15.27
C SER A 62 -16.23 -12.52 -15.83
N TRP A 63 -14.90 -12.54 -15.69
CA TRP A 63 -14.02 -11.51 -16.27
C TRP A 63 -13.99 -11.58 -17.79
N PHE A 64 -13.88 -12.78 -18.35
CA PHE A 64 -13.88 -12.97 -19.79
C PHE A 64 -15.19 -12.49 -20.42
N ASN A 65 -16.35 -12.85 -19.86
CA ASN A 65 -17.65 -12.39 -20.33
C ASN A 65 -17.79 -10.85 -20.24
N LEU A 66 -17.25 -10.22 -19.20
CA LEU A 66 -17.23 -8.74 -19.14
C LEU A 66 -16.39 -8.15 -20.29
N ILE A 67 -15.23 -8.74 -20.58
CA ILE A 67 -14.32 -8.25 -21.62
C ILE A 67 -14.86 -8.52 -23.03
N GLU A 68 -15.53 -9.67 -23.23
CA GLU A 68 -16.09 -10.10 -24.50
C GLU A 68 -17.43 -9.43 -24.80
N GLU A 69 -18.41 -9.55 -23.90
CA GLU A 69 -19.80 -9.16 -24.18
C GLU A 69 -20.11 -7.72 -23.81
N GLN A 70 -19.52 -7.21 -22.72
CA GLN A 70 -19.86 -5.87 -22.21
C GLN A 70 -18.90 -4.79 -22.72
N LEU A 71 -17.61 -5.12 -22.88
CA LEU A 71 -16.61 -4.20 -23.42
C LEU A 71 -16.37 -4.39 -24.92
N GLU A 72 -16.75 -5.55 -25.50
CA GLU A 72 -16.48 -5.90 -26.90
C GLU A 72 -15.00 -5.73 -27.28
N ALA A 73 -14.09 -6.06 -26.35
CA ALA A 73 -12.67 -5.76 -26.47
C ALA A 73 -11.87 -6.89 -27.14
N VAL A 74 -12.33 -8.15 -27.05
CA VAL A 74 -11.58 -9.35 -27.48
C VAL A 74 -11.12 -9.27 -28.94
N GLU A 75 -11.98 -8.84 -29.87
CA GLU A 75 -11.62 -8.69 -31.28
C GLU A 75 -10.47 -7.69 -31.51
N SER A 76 -10.37 -6.67 -30.66
CA SER A 76 -9.32 -5.65 -30.72
C SER A 76 -8.03 -6.10 -30.03
N LEU A 77 -8.09 -7.04 -29.07
CA LEU A 77 -6.93 -7.55 -28.35
C LEU A 77 -6.00 -8.39 -29.25
N ILE A 78 -6.56 -9.12 -30.20
CA ILE A 78 -5.79 -9.95 -31.16
C ILE A 78 -4.84 -9.10 -32.04
N PRO A 79 -5.30 -8.07 -32.79
CA PRO A 79 -4.40 -7.23 -33.56
C PRO A 79 -3.51 -6.37 -32.67
N PHE A 80 -3.96 -6.03 -31.45
CA PHE A 80 -3.15 -5.29 -30.50
C PHE A 80 -1.94 -6.09 -30.02
N SER A 81 -2.09 -7.38 -29.69
CA SER A 81 -0.98 -8.22 -29.24
C SER A 81 0.13 -8.32 -30.29
N GLN A 82 -0.25 -8.41 -31.56
CA GLN A 82 0.67 -8.49 -32.72
C GLN A 82 1.29 -7.15 -33.13
N ASN A 83 0.82 -6.02 -32.62
CA ASN A 83 1.25 -4.69 -33.07
C ASN A 83 2.39 -4.10 -32.22
N ASP A 84 3.61 -4.03 -32.77
CA ASP A 84 4.78 -3.52 -32.03
C ASP A 84 4.76 -2.00 -31.76
N PHE A 85 3.84 -1.25 -32.38
CA PHE A 85 3.81 0.22 -32.33
C PHE A 85 2.77 0.77 -31.35
N LEU A 86 1.84 -0.07 -30.90
CA LEU A 86 0.83 0.22 -29.88
C LEU A 86 1.27 -0.35 -28.52
N VAL A 87 1.23 0.51 -27.50
CA VAL A 87 1.57 0.14 -26.10
C VAL A 87 0.32 -0.04 -25.24
N THR A 88 -0.74 0.69 -25.57
CA THR A 88 -2.01 0.75 -24.84
C THR A 88 -3.17 0.67 -25.82
N LEU A 89 -4.24 -0.01 -25.40
CA LEU A 89 -5.52 -0.13 -26.09
C LEU A 89 -6.63 0.40 -25.17
N GLY A 90 -7.61 1.10 -25.73
CA GLY A 90 -8.71 1.74 -24.99
C GLY A 90 -8.62 3.27 -24.92
N PRO A 91 -9.48 3.94 -24.13
CA PRO A 91 -10.39 3.35 -23.16
C PRO A 91 -11.56 2.56 -23.77
N TYR A 92 -11.98 1.52 -23.05
CA TYR A 92 -13.30 0.91 -23.13
C TYR A 92 -14.13 1.38 -21.94
N TYR A 93 -15.41 1.69 -22.16
CA TYR A 93 -16.25 2.31 -21.14
C TYR A 93 -17.18 1.27 -20.53
N TYR A 94 -17.25 1.26 -19.20
CA TYR A 94 -18.20 0.44 -18.45
C TYR A 94 -19.23 1.32 -17.75
N PRO A 95 -20.46 1.45 -18.28
CA PRO A 95 -21.43 2.44 -17.81
C PRO A 95 -21.88 2.26 -16.36
N VAL A 96 -21.98 1.02 -15.86
CA VAL A 96 -22.55 0.70 -14.54
C VAL A 96 -21.80 1.36 -13.38
N THR A 97 -20.48 1.50 -13.50
CA THR A 97 -19.62 2.19 -12.52
C THR A 97 -18.92 3.41 -13.12
N ASN A 98 -19.23 3.77 -14.37
CA ASN A 98 -18.51 4.75 -15.18
C ASN A 98 -16.98 4.53 -15.19
N SER A 99 -16.56 3.26 -15.13
CA SER A 99 -15.14 2.90 -15.11
C SER A 99 -14.60 2.83 -16.54
N ARG A 100 -13.28 3.06 -16.70
CA ARG A 100 -12.60 2.98 -18.00
C ARG A 100 -11.55 1.88 -17.99
N PHE A 101 -11.60 0.98 -18.96
CA PHE A 101 -10.69 -0.13 -19.10
C PHE A 101 -9.64 0.15 -20.16
N TYR A 102 -8.38 -0.15 -19.82
CA TYR A 102 -7.24 -0.08 -20.71
C TYR A 102 -6.51 -1.42 -20.71
N PHE A 103 -6.04 -1.84 -21.89
CA PHE A 103 -5.16 -3.00 -22.00
C PHE A 103 -3.76 -2.55 -22.38
N ILE A 104 -2.75 -3.07 -21.71
CA ILE A 104 -1.37 -2.64 -21.94
C ILE A 104 -0.42 -3.82 -22.11
N LYS A 105 0.69 -3.59 -22.82
CA LYS A 105 1.75 -4.60 -23.00
C LYS A 105 2.75 -4.64 -21.86
N ASN A 106 3.00 -3.49 -21.22
CA ASN A 106 4.07 -3.36 -20.24
C ASN A 106 3.63 -3.89 -18.88
N ARG A 107 4.56 -4.48 -18.14
CA ARG A 107 4.31 -4.86 -16.75
C ARG A 107 4.37 -3.61 -15.86
N PRO A 108 3.38 -3.37 -14.99
CA PRO A 108 3.41 -2.26 -14.04
C PRO A 108 4.45 -2.49 -12.93
N VAL A 109 4.79 -1.41 -12.21
CA VAL A 109 5.55 -1.49 -10.96
C VAL A 109 4.62 -1.99 -9.85
N ASP A 110 5.12 -2.81 -8.92
CA ASP A 110 4.28 -3.42 -7.87
C ASP A 110 3.52 -2.41 -6.99
N SER A 111 4.03 -1.19 -6.84
CA SER A 111 3.41 -0.11 -6.05
C SER A 111 2.07 0.39 -6.61
N VAL A 112 1.80 0.16 -7.91
CA VAL A 112 0.58 0.59 -8.62
C VAL A 112 -0.33 -0.58 -9.00
N SER A 113 0.07 -1.81 -8.66
CA SER A 113 -0.68 -3.05 -8.93
C SER A 113 -1.57 -3.41 -7.75
N LEU A 114 -2.84 -3.71 -8.02
CA LEU A 114 -3.78 -4.28 -7.08
C LEU A 114 -3.69 -5.81 -7.15
N THR A 115 -3.48 -6.46 -6.01
CA THR A 115 -3.36 -7.91 -5.85
C THR A 115 -4.55 -8.47 -5.06
N ALA A 116 -4.76 -9.79 -5.11
CA ALA A 116 -5.81 -10.43 -4.31
C ALA A 116 -5.66 -10.12 -2.81
N SER A 117 -4.43 -10.12 -2.28
CA SER A 117 -4.16 -9.79 -0.88
C SER A 117 -4.60 -8.37 -0.50
N ASP A 118 -4.52 -7.43 -1.43
CA ASP A 118 -4.98 -6.06 -1.18
C ASP A 118 -6.50 -6.00 -1.07
N LEU A 119 -7.20 -6.71 -1.95
CA LEU A 119 -8.66 -6.80 -1.90
C LEU A 119 -9.13 -7.50 -0.62
N SER A 120 -8.44 -8.55 -0.18
CA SER A 120 -8.77 -9.21 1.09
C SER A 120 -8.69 -8.24 2.28
N VAL A 121 -7.70 -7.34 2.30
CA VAL A 121 -7.62 -6.28 3.34
C VAL A 121 -8.83 -5.35 3.27
N LEU A 122 -9.28 -4.96 2.07
CA LEU A 122 -10.47 -4.11 1.91
C LEU A 122 -11.76 -4.83 2.33
N GLU A 123 -11.90 -6.11 2.02
CA GLU A 123 -13.04 -6.92 2.43
C GLU A 123 -13.09 -7.10 3.96
N GLU A 124 -11.96 -7.38 4.59
CA GLU A 124 -11.85 -7.45 6.06
C GLU A 124 -12.30 -6.15 6.72
N LEU A 125 -11.93 -4.99 6.14
CA LEU A 125 -12.37 -3.69 6.61
C LEU A 125 -13.86 -3.41 6.36
N ALA A 126 -14.45 -4.02 5.32
CA ALA A 126 -15.87 -3.91 5.00
C ALA A 126 -16.76 -4.73 5.94
N VAL A 127 -16.25 -5.81 6.51
CA VAL A 127 -16.99 -6.68 7.44
C VAL A 127 -17.20 -5.96 8.77
N SER A 128 -18.46 -5.85 9.21
CA SER A 128 -18.77 -5.26 10.51
C SER A 128 -18.32 -6.18 11.65
N PRO A 129 -17.45 -5.72 12.58
CA PRO A 129 -17.01 -6.53 13.70
C PRO A 129 -18.19 -7.04 14.54
N PRO A 130 -18.22 -8.33 14.94
CA PRO A 130 -19.29 -8.86 15.77
C PRO A 130 -19.29 -8.18 17.15
N ILE A 131 -20.46 -8.07 17.77
CA ILE A 131 -20.53 -7.51 19.12
C ILE A 131 -19.97 -8.50 20.14
N ASN A 132 -19.09 -8.02 21.02
CA ASN A 132 -18.57 -8.82 22.12
C ASN A 132 -19.63 -8.95 23.22
N ASN A 133 -20.28 -10.11 23.29
CA ASN A 133 -21.36 -10.38 24.23
C ASN A 133 -20.93 -10.21 25.70
N LYS A 134 -19.69 -10.54 26.03
CA LYS A 134 -19.16 -10.39 27.40
C LYS A 134 -19.08 -8.93 27.80
N LEU A 135 -18.54 -8.08 26.92
CA LEU A 135 -18.49 -6.63 27.12
C LEU A 135 -19.89 -6.02 27.16
N GLN A 136 -20.79 -6.45 26.27
CA GLN A 136 -22.16 -5.96 26.27
C GLN A 136 -22.88 -6.27 27.59
N GLN A 137 -22.72 -7.49 28.13
CA GLN A 137 -23.27 -7.86 29.43
C GLN A 137 -22.64 -7.03 30.56
N TYR A 138 -21.31 -6.88 30.54
CA TYR A 138 -20.60 -6.06 31.51
C TYR A 138 -21.10 -4.60 31.54
N ALA A 139 -21.23 -3.97 30.36
CA ALA A 139 -21.77 -2.63 30.21
C ALA A 139 -23.19 -2.47 30.76
N LYS A 140 -24.05 -3.50 30.61
CA LYS A 140 -25.43 -3.48 31.16
C LYS A 140 -25.47 -3.57 32.68
N THR A 141 -24.59 -4.38 33.27
CA THR A 141 -24.56 -4.58 34.73
C THR A 141 -24.00 -3.37 35.48
N ARG A 142 -23.04 -2.66 34.88
CA ARG A 142 -22.36 -1.53 35.51
C ARG A 142 -23.10 -0.22 35.25
N LYS A 143 -23.89 0.26 36.21
CA LYS A 143 -24.72 1.48 36.06
C LYS A 143 -24.04 2.80 36.45
N ALA A 144 -22.96 2.78 37.24
CA ALA A 144 -22.28 3.99 37.74
C ALA A 144 -20.79 3.75 38.02
N ARG A 145 -19.99 4.82 38.11
CA ARG A 145 -18.62 4.82 38.66
C ARG A 145 -18.65 4.52 40.16
N LYS A 146 -18.86 3.25 40.52
CA LYS A 146 -18.70 2.78 41.89
C LYS A 146 -17.26 2.38 42.13
N ALA A 147 -16.75 2.68 43.31
CA ALA A 147 -15.45 2.19 43.75
C ALA A 147 -15.45 0.65 43.75
N LEU A 148 -14.43 0.08 43.12
CA LEU A 148 -14.18 -1.36 43.13
C LEU A 148 -13.52 -1.70 44.47
N LYS A 149 -14.00 -2.77 45.13
CA LYS A 149 -13.65 -3.04 46.53
C LYS A 149 -12.61 -4.13 46.69
N THR A 150 -12.52 -5.05 45.73
CA THR A 150 -11.57 -6.16 45.77
C THR A 150 -10.53 -6.04 44.66
N ASN A 151 -9.36 -6.64 44.89
CA ASN A 151 -8.31 -6.69 43.87
C ASN A 151 -8.83 -7.37 42.58
N ASP A 152 -9.55 -8.48 42.72
CA ASP A 152 -10.15 -9.20 41.60
C ASP A 152 -11.16 -8.36 40.81
N GLU A 153 -11.96 -7.52 41.48
CA GLU A 153 -12.88 -6.59 40.82
C GLU A 153 -12.12 -5.53 40.01
N ILE A 154 -10.99 -5.02 40.54
CA ILE A 154 -10.12 -4.05 39.84
C ILE A 154 -9.48 -4.70 38.62
N ILE A 155 -8.88 -5.88 38.77
CA ILE A 155 -8.26 -6.63 37.67
C ILE A 155 -9.30 -6.94 36.59
N THR A 156 -10.50 -7.39 36.99
CA THR A 156 -11.59 -7.67 36.05
C THR A 156 -11.99 -6.42 35.26
N ASP A 157 -12.11 -5.26 35.93
CA ASP A 157 -12.42 -4.01 35.24
C ASP A 157 -11.32 -3.59 34.25
N ILE A 158 -10.05 -3.69 34.65
CA ILE A 158 -8.91 -3.42 33.78
C ILE A 158 -8.98 -4.29 32.52
N VAL A 159 -9.23 -5.60 32.68
CA VAL A 159 -9.37 -6.52 31.55
C VAL A 159 -10.53 -6.12 30.63
N MET A 160 -11.68 -5.72 31.18
CA MET A 160 -12.83 -5.26 30.38
C MET A 160 -12.52 -3.95 29.64
N CYS A 161 -11.80 -3.02 30.26
CA CYS A 161 -11.35 -1.78 29.63
C CYS A 161 -10.36 -2.05 28.50
N MET A 162 -9.37 -2.91 28.72
CA MET A 162 -8.41 -3.32 27.68
C MET A 162 -9.10 -4.00 26.49
N GLN A 163 -10.02 -4.92 26.75
CA GLN A 163 -10.80 -5.56 25.69
C GLN A 163 -11.66 -4.54 24.93
N SER A 164 -12.30 -3.61 25.65
CA SER A 164 -13.10 -2.53 25.04
C SER A 164 -12.27 -1.63 24.14
N LEU A 165 -11.04 -1.28 24.52
CA LEU A 165 -10.12 -0.49 23.69
C LEU A 165 -9.76 -1.20 22.38
N LYS A 166 -9.45 -2.51 22.43
CA LYS A 166 -9.17 -3.31 21.23
C LYS A 166 -10.36 -3.36 20.27
N GLU A 167 -11.55 -3.52 20.81
CA GLU A 167 -12.79 -3.58 20.02
C GLU A 167 -13.14 -2.20 19.42
N ILE A 168 -12.89 -1.11 20.16
CA ILE A 168 -13.01 0.26 19.63
C ILE A 168 -12.03 0.48 18.48
N GLU A 169 -10.78 0.01 18.59
CA GLU A 169 -9.81 0.13 17.51
C GLU A 169 -10.28 -0.57 16.22
N GLN A 170 -10.78 -1.80 16.33
CA GLN A 170 -11.34 -2.54 15.19
C GLN A 170 -12.55 -1.81 14.58
N LEU A 171 -13.48 -1.34 15.42
CA LEU A 171 -14.63 -0.54 14.96
C LEU A 171 -14.22 0.77 14.29
N ASN A 172 -13.16 1.41 14.76
CA ASN A 172 -12.63 2.64 14.18
C ASN A 172 -12.04 2.38 12.79
N ARG A 173 -11.30 1.28 12.60
CA ARG A 173 -10.79 0.88 11.28
C ARG A 173 -11.94 0.65 10.29
N HIS A 174 -12.95 -0.14 10.69
CA HIS A 174 -14.17 -0.37 9.90
C HIS A 174 -14.93 0.93 9.60
N SER A 175 -15.15 1.78 10.60
CA SER A 175 -15.85 3.06 10.43
C SER A 175 -15.08 4.02 9.52
N ASN A 176 -13.75 4.02 9.57
CA ASN A 176 -12.93 4.82 8.68
C ASN A 176 -13.04 4.34 7.22
N TYR A 177 -13.03 3.02 7.01
CA TYR A 177 -13.31 2.43 5.70
C TYR A 177 -14.68 2.88 5.16
N LEU A 178 -15.74 2.73 5.95
CA LEU A 178 -17.09 3.14 5.56
C LEU A 178 -17.19 4.64 5.25
N ARG A 179 -16.52 5.50 6.02
CA ARG A 179 -16.45 6.94 5.72
C ARG A 179 -15.77 7.21 4.37
N ASN A 180 -14.71 6.49 4.03
CA ASN A 180 -14.05 6.64 2.74
C ASN A 180 -14.95 6.20 1.57
N VAL A 181 -15.71 5.11 1.73
CA VAL A 181 -16.75 4.70 0.76
C VAL A 181 -17.79 5.81 0.59
N LEU A 182 -18.34 6.30 1.71
CA LEU A 182 -19.38 7.32 1.72
C LEU A 182 -18.92 8.62 1.05
N LEU A 183 -17.71 9.09 1.38
CA LEU A 183 -17.11 10.27 0.74
C LEU A 183 -16.95 10.08 -0.77
N GLN A 184 -16.50 8.90 -1.22
CA GLN A 184 -16.35 8.62 -2.65
C GLN A 184 -17.69 8.66 -3.39
N ARG A 185 -18.77 8.11 -2.79
CA ARG A 185 -20.10 8.10 -3.42
C ARG A 185 -20.78 9.45 -3.40
N GLN A 186 -20.69 10.19 -2.29
CA GLN A 186 -21.19 11.56 -2.21
C GLN A 186 -20.50 12.45 -3.23
N TYR A 187 -19.17 12.33 -3.37
CA TYR A 187 -18.42 13.06 -4.37
C TYR A 187 -18.94 12.82 -5.80
N LEU A 188 -19.37 11.61 -6.15
CA LEU A 188 -19.92 11.32 -7.47
C LEU A 188 -21.31 11.94 -7.69
N ILE A 189 -22.14 11.99 -6.66
CA ILE A 189 -23.48 12.60 -6.73
C ILE A 189 -23.38 14.12 -6.81
N ASP A 190 -22.44 14.72 -6.08
CA ASP A 190 -22.24 16.16 -6.04
C ASP A 190 -21.60 16.72 -7.34
N GLN A 191 -21.11 15.86 -8.23
CA GLN A 191 -20.60 16.26 -9.54
C GLN A 191 -21.74 16.70 -10.46
N THR A 192 -21.78 18.00 -10.77
CA THR A 192 -22.81 18.64 -11.60
C THR A 192 -22.86 18.15 -13.04
N GLU A 193 -21.73 17.67 -13.57
CA GLU A 193 -21.59 17.20 -14.96
C GLU A 193 -20.88 15.84 -14.99
N LEU A 194 -21.35 14.88 -14.19
CA LEU A 194 -20.82 13.53 -14.25
C LEU A 194 -21.10 12.93 -15.64
N CYS A 195 -20.04 12.63 -16.38
CA CYS A 195 -20.08 11.94 -17.65
C CYS A 195 -18.84 11.02 -17.80
N PRO A 196 -18.85 10.08 -18.75
CA PRO A 196 -17.65 9.39 -19.16
C PRO A 196 -16.55 10.40 -19.51
N ALA A 197 -15.31 10.13 -19.10
CA ALA A 197 -14.19 11.01 -19.41
C ALA A 197 -13.69 10.80 -20.85
N GLU A 198 -13.24 11.87 -21.49
CA GLU A 198 -12.64 11.81 -22.83
C GLU A 198 -11.40 10.88 -22.89
N PRO A 199 -11.11 10.30 -24.07
CA PRO A 199 -9.87 9.56 -24.30
C PRO A 199 -8.63 10.43 -24.08
N ASP A 200 -7.70 9.95 -23.24
CA ASP A 200 -6.52 10.67 -22.76
C ASP A 200 -5.26 10.45 -23.60
N ASN A 201 -5.23 9.40 -24.43
CA ASN A 201 -4.02 8.97 -25.16
C ASN A 201 -3.87 9.59 -26.57
N SER A 202 -4.12 10.89 -26.72
CA SER A 202 -3.95 11.55 -28.03
C SER A 202 -2.47 11.58 -28.45
N PRO A 203 -2.09 10.97 -29.58
CA PRO A 203 -0.70 10.90 -29.98
C PRO A 203 -0.23 12.25 -30.54
N LEU A 204 1.01 12.62 -30.23
CA LEU A 204 1.63 13.83 -30.75
C LEU A 204 2.12 13.60 -32.18
N LYS A 205 1.72 14.48 -33.11
CA LYS A 205 2.17 14.42 -34.49
C LYS A 205 3.67 14.71 -34.57
N PRO A 206 4.47 13.84 -35.20
CA PRO A 206 5.90 14.09 -35.39
C PRO A 206 6.10 15.37 -36.20
N ILE A 207 7.03 16.20 -35.73
CA ILE A 207 7.42 17.44 -36.40
C ILE A 207 8.66 17.14 -37.22
N ARG A 208 8.63 17.49 -38.50
CA ARG A 208 9.82 17.41 -39.34
C ARG A 208 10.74 18.53 -38.88
N ASN A 209 11.94 18.21 -38.41
CA ASN A 209 12.96 19.22 -38.20
C ASN A 209 13.23 19.86 -39.57
N GLU A 210 12.72 21.06 -39.78
CA GLU A 210 13.17 21.88 -40.89
C GLU A 210 14.67 22.03 -40.67
N THR A 211 15.43 21.48 -41.62
CA THR A 211 16.86 21.74 -41.66
C THR A 211 16.96 23.25 -41.67
N VAL A 212 17.52 23.82 -40.59
CA VAL A 212 17.89 25.23 -40.56
C VAL A 212 18.64 25.44 -41.87
N ASN A 213 18.01 26.15 -42.81
CA ASN A 213 18.67 26.64 -43.99
C ASN A 213 19.70 27.62 -43.45
N SER A 214 20.86 27.09 -43.04
CA SER A 214 21.95 27.90 -42.58
C SER A 214 22.26 28.80 -43.75
N LEU A 215 22.11 30.11 -43.54
CA LEU A 215 22.57 31.23 -44.36
C LEU A 215 24.11 31.18 -44.52
N ALA A 216 24.63 30.04 -44.96
CA ALA A 216 26.03 29.76 -45.19
C ALA A 216 26.16 29.10 -46.56
N ASP A 217 25.51 29.71 -47.56
CA ASP A 217 25.62 29.32 -48.96
C ASP A 217 26.89 29.85 -49.63
N ASN A 218 27.83 30.39 -48.85
CA ASN A 218 29.12 30.82 -49.34
C ASN A 218 30.20 30.35 -48.36
N ILE A 219 30.95 29.31 -48.77
CA ILE A 219 32.39 29.06 -48.58
C ILE A 219 32.66 27.54 -48.57
N ILE A 220 33.21 27.08 -49.71
CA ILE A 220 34.00 25.85 -49.95
C ILE A 220 33.34 24.51 -49.56
N SER A 221 32.93 23.77 -50.60
CA SER A 221 32.38 22.41 -50.54
C SER A 221 33.45 21.36 -50.21
N PHE A 222 33.56 20.97 -48.94
CA PHE A 222 34.28 19.75 -48.55
C PHE A 222 33.39 18.52 -48.81
N SER A 223 33.71 17.77 -49.87
CA SER A 223 32.91 16.62 -50.37
C SER A 223 32.74 15.45 -49.39
N ARG A 224 33.50 15.41 -48.28
CA ARG A 224 33.34 14.42 -47.20
C ARG A 224 32.33 14.85 -46.13
N VAL A 225 32.32 16.14 -45.75
CA VAL A 225 31.37 16.70 -44.77
C VAL A 225 29.95 16.72 -45.36
N ASN A 226 29.82 17.02 -46.65
CA ASN A 226 28.53 16.97 -47.36
C ASN A 226 27.96 15.55 -47.50
N ARG A 227 28.80 14.50 -47.51
CA ARG A 227 28.33 13.11 -47.51
C ARG A 227 27.79 12.68 -46.15
N TRP A 228 28.40 13.11 -45.04
CA TRP A 228 27.89 12.86 -43.70
C TRP A 228 26.61 13.63 -43.40
N LYS A 229 26.52 14.91 -43.79
CA LYS A 229 25.27 15.69 -43.70
C LYS A 229 24.14 15.08 -44.53
N LYS A 230 24.42 14.59 -45.75
CA LYS A 230 23.44 13.87 -46.57
C LYS A 230 23.00 12.54 -45.94
N ARG A 231 23.92 11.78 -45.35
CA ARG A 231 23.57 10.53 -44.63
C ARG A 231 22.73 10.82 -43.38
N SER A 232 23.09 11.83 -42.59
CA SER A 232 22.29 12.30 -41.44
C SER A 232 20.89 12.75 -41.86
N ALA A 233 20.77 13.52 -42.94
CA ALA A 233 19.47 13.96 -43.45
C ALA A 233 18.60 12.82 -44.01
N ILE A 234 19.20 11.79 -44.61
CA ILE A 234 18.49 10.58 -45.05
C ILE A 234 18.05 9.75 -43.84
N ASP A 235 18.89 9.63 -42.81
CA ASP A 235 18.59 8.90 -41.58
C ASP A 235 17.50 9.61 -40.74
N GLU A 236 17.56 10.94 -40.63
CA GLU A 236 16.51 11.79 -40.05
C GLU A 236 15.20 11.71 -40.84
N GLY A 237 15.26 11.67 -42.18
CA GLY A 237 14.08 11.45 -43.03
C GLY A 237 13.47 10.05 -42.85
N SER A 238 14.32 9.02 -42.70
CA SER A 238 13.91 7.64 -42.42
C SER A 238 13.26 7.52 -41.03
N ARG A 239 13.87 8.13 -40.02
CA ARG A 239 13.35 8.20 -38.64
C ARG A 239 12.01 8.94 -38.59
N PHE A 240 11.91 10.11 -39.22
CA PHE A 240 10.64 10.85 -39.31
C PHE A 240 9.55 10.03 -40.00
N ASN A 241 9.86 9.33 -41.09
CA ASN A 241 8.90 8.47 -41.78
C ASN A 241 8.45 7.30 -40.89
N HIS A 242 9.36 6.72 -40.11
CA HIS A 242 9.04 5.70 -39.13
C HIS A 242 8.14 6.25 -38.00
N GLU A 243 8.52 7.37 -37.38
CA GLU A 243 7.74 8.05 -36.34
C GLU A 243 6.34 8.45 -36.86
N MET A 244 6.24 8.89 -38.12
CA MET A 244 4.96 9.20 -38.76
C MET A 244 4.09 7.95 -38.95
N LYS A 245 4.67 6.81 -39.33
CA LYS A 245 3.94 5.53 -39.40
C LYS A 245 3.41 5.13 -38.02
N VAL A 246 4.25 5.21 -36.98
CA VAL A 246 3.86 4.93 -35.59
C VAL A 246 2.74 5.87 -35.15
N TYR A 247 2.84 7.17 -35.46
CA TYR A 247 1.80 8.15 -35.17
C TYR A 247 0.47 7.80 -35.84
N ILE A 248 0.46 7.46 -37.12
CA ILE A 248 -0.78 7.07 -37.83
C ILE A 248 -1.43 5.85 -37.18
N ILE A 249 -0.64 4.85 -36.77
CA ILE A 249 -1.16 3.66 -36.09
C ILE A 249 -1.80 4.04 -34.75
N ARG A 250 -1.10 4.85 -33.93
CA ARG A 250 -1.61 5.31 -32.64
C ARG A 250 -2.84 6.21 -32.80
N TYR A 251 -2.85 7.06 -33.81
CA TYR A 251 -3.95 7.99 -34.07
C TYR A 251 -5.21 7.24 -34.48
N ARG A 252 -5.09 6.17 -35.29
CA ARG A 252 -6.21 5.30 -35.61
C ARG A 252 -6.81 4.61 -34.38
N GLU A 253 -5.98 4.19 -33.42
CA GLU A 253 -6.51 3.64 -32.16
C GLU A 253 -7.19 4.72 -31.31
N TYR A 254 -6.63 5.93 -31.29
CA TYR A 254 -7.26 7.08 -30.65
C TYR A 254 -8.61 7.43 -31.28
N GLU A 255 -8.73 7.42 -32.62
CA GLU A 255 -10.00 7.61 -33.32
C GLU A 255 -11.05 6.56 -32.91
N LYS A 256 -10.65 5.27 -32.81
CA LYS A 256 -11.55 4.23 -32.29
C LYS A 256 -11.97 4.50 -30.85
N ALA A 257 -11.07 4.96 -30.00
CA ALA A 257 -11.40 5.35 -28.64
C ALA A 257 -12.38 6.54 -28.59
N CYS A 258 -12.25 7.51 -29.51
CA CYS A 258 -13.22 8.59 -29.66
C CYS A 258 -14.59 8.09 -30.11
N GLU A 259 -14.67 7.11 -31.01
CA GLU A 259 -15.95 6.51 -31.39
C GLU A 259 -16.60 5.76 -30.22
N ARG A 260 -15.81 4.97 -29.45
CA ARG A 260 -16.31 4.32 -28.22
C ARG A 260 -16.79 5.35 -27.19
N TYR A 261 -16.07 6.46 -27.04
CA TYR A 261 -16.48 7.55 -26.16
C TYR A 261 -17.79 8.19 -26.61
N LYS A 262 -17.96 8.43 -27.91
CA LYS A 262 -19.21 8.94 -28.47
C LYS A 262 -20.39 7.99 -28.19
N MET A 263 -20.21 6.69 -28.41
CA MET A 263 -21.21 5.68 -28.05
C MET A 263 -21.53 5.71 -26.55
N ALA A 264 -20.50 5.77 -25.70
CA ALA A 264 -20.68 5.85 -24.26
C ALA A 264 -21.45 7.11 -23.83
N LEU A 265 -21.26 8.26 -24.49
CA LEU A 265 -22.03 9.48 -24.24
C LEU A 265 -23.50 9.36 -24.67
N GLU A 266 -23.76 8.68 -25.79
CA GLU A 266 -25.13 8.41 -26.26
C GLU A 266 -25.86 7.52 -25.23
N ASP A 267 -25.22 6.45 -24.79
CA ASP A 267 -25.74 5.51 -23.78
C ASP A 267 -25.80 6.11 -22.36
N TRP A 268 -24.98 7.13 -22.08
CA TRP A 268 -24.94 7.80 -20.77
C TRP A 268 -26.29 8.44 -20.42
N SER A 269 -27.02 8.92 -21.44
CA SER A 269 -28.37 9.46 -21.27
C SER A 269 -29.35 8.45 -20.66
N LEU A 270 -29.11 7.15 -20.87
CA LEU A 270 -29.94 6.04 -20.38
C LEU A 270 -29.41 5.44 -19.07
N THR A 271 -28.09 5.47 -18.86
CA THR A 271 -27.43 4.73 -17.78
C THR A 271 -27.02 5.59 -16.57
N SER A 272 -26.87 6.91 -16.75
CA SER A 272 -26.42 7.84 -15.70
C SER A 272 -27.33 7.82 -14.46
N GLN A 273 -28.65 7.82 -14.65
CA GLN A 273 -29.60 7.77 -13.53
C GLN A 273 -29.46 6.47 -12.73
N ALA A 274 -29.28 5.33 -13.39
CA ALA A 274 -29.10 4.06 -12.71
C ALA A 274 -27.81 4.04 -11.88
N LEU A 275 -26.73 4.65 -12.37
CA LEU A 275 -25.49 4.82 -11.61
C LEU A 275 -25.69 5.71 -10.37
N LEU A 276 -26.42 6.81 -10.50
CA LEU A 276 -26.73 7.71 -9.36
C LEU A 276 -27.64 7.02 -8.33
N ASP A 277 -28.66 6.30 -8.78
CA ASP A 277 -29.55 5.52 -7.93
C ASP A 277 -28.78 4.44 -7.16
N ASN A 278 -27.83 3.76 -7.83
CA ASN A 278 -26.92 2.82 -7.18
C ASN A 278 -26.07 3.52 -6.11
N CYS A 279 -25.48 4.68 -6.42
CA CYS A 279 -24.70 5.45 -5.44
C CYS A 279 -25.56 5.85 -4.23
N LEU A 280 -26.80 6.30 -4.42
CA LEU A 280 -27.73 6.66 -3.34
C LEU A 280 -28.08 5.45 -2.47
N ASN A 281 -28.35 4.30 -3.09
CA ASN A 281 -28.62 3.06 -2.38
C ASN A 281 -27.42 2.60 -1.55
N GLU A 282 -26.21 2.72 -2.09
CA GLU A 282 -24.98 2.40 -1.37
C GLU A 282 -24.71 3.37 -0.22
N ILE A 283 -24.90 4.68 -0.42
CA ILE A 283 -24.77 5.68 0.66
C ILE A 283 -25.70 5.33 1.82
N LYS A 284 -26.97 5.05 1.55
CA LYS A 284 -27.94 4.68 2.58
C LYS A 284 -27.50 3.43 3.36
N LYS A 285 -27.04 2.40 2.66
CA LYS A 285 -26.52 1.17 3.31
C LYS A 285 -25.31 1.49 4.20
N VAL A 286 -24.37 2.31 3.71
CA VAL A 286 -23.16 2.68 4.44
C VAL A 286 -23.50 3.55 5.67
N GLU A 287 -24.45 4.47 5.56
CA GLU A 287 -24.95 5.26 6.69
C GLU A 287 -25.58 4.38 7.78
N ASP A 288 -26.40 3.39 7.38
CA ASP A 288 -26.97 2.41 8.31
C ASP A 288 -25.88 1.58 9.00
N MET A 289 -24.84 1.16 8.26
CA MET A 289 -23.69 0.45 8.83
C MET A 289 -22.88 1.33 9.79
N LEU A 290 -22.64 2.59 9.46
CA LEU A 290 -21.96 3.56 10.33
C LEU A 290 -22.75 3.79 11.62
N LYS A 291 -24.08 3.92 11.53
CA LYS A 291 -24.96 4.06 12.69
C LYS A 291 -24.91 2.80 13.58
N ALA A 292 -24.89 1.62 12.97
CA ALA A 292 -24.74 0.36 13.70
C ALA A 292 -23.37 0.24 14.39
N ALA A 293 -22.29 0.60 13.69
CA ALA A 293 -20.94 0.64 14.26
C ALA A 293 -20.86 1.62 15.44
N LYS A 294 -21.47 2.81 15.30
CA LYS A 294 -21.54 3.80 16.38
C LYS A 294 -22.26 3.27 17.62
N GLY A 295 -23.39 2.57 17.42
CA GLY A 295 -24.09 1.93 18.53
C GLY A 295 -23.26 0.87 19.26
N LYS A 296 -22.41 0.12 18.56
CA LYS A 296 -21.45 -0.82 19.18
C LYS A 296 -20.33 -0.08 19.94
N GLU A 297 -19.79 0.96 19.32
CA GLU A 297 -18.72 1.79 19.92
C GLU A 297 -19.19 2.42 21.25
N ASP A 298 -20.42 2.94 21.30
CA ASP A 298 -20.99 3.56 22.49
C ASP A 298 -21.10 2.57 23.67
N ILE A 299 -21.30 1.28 23.40
CA ILE A 299 -21.29 0.24 24.43
C ILE A 299 -19.90 0.13 25.05
N TYR A 300 -18.86 0.05 24.24
CA TYR A 300 -17.47 -0.09 24.71
C TYR A 300 -16.98 1.20 25.39
N LEU A 301 -17.29 2.36 24.84
CA LEU A 301 -17.01 3.65 25.48
C LEU A 301 -17.74 3.79 26.83
N SER A 302 -18.94 3.24 26.97
CA SER A 302 -19.65 3.25 28.25
C SER A 302 -18.91 2.47 29.36
N ILE A 303 -18.16 1.42 29.00
CA ILE A 303 -17.35 0.64 29.94
C ILE A 303 -16.20 1.51 30.46
N LEU A 304 -15.48 2.15 29.54
CA LEU A 304 -14.36 3.06 29.85
C LEU A 304 -14.83 4.26 30.70
N ASN A 305 -15.91 4.91 30.30
CA ASN A 305 -16.46 6.07 31.01
C ASN A 305 -16.93 5.72 32.43
N ARG A 306 -17.45 4.51 32.64
CA ARG A 306 -17.91 4.03 33.96
C ARG A 306 -16.79 3.41 34.81
N SER A 307 -15.59 3.23 34.26
CA SER A 307 -14.42 2.81 35.04
C SER A 307 -13.99 3.91 36.03
N PRO A 308 -13.56 3.55 37.25
CA PRO A 308 -12.94 4.48 38.20
C PRO A 308 -11.52 4.88 37.77
N ILE A 309 -10.94 4.24 36.77
CA ILE A 309 -9.61 4.58 36.23
C ILE A 309 -9.69 5.94 35.54
N HIS A 310 -8.79 6.85 35.90
CA HIS A 310 -8.72 8.17 35.28
C HIS A 310 -8.40 8.05 33.79
N ASN A 311 -9.01 8.90 32.97
CA ASN A 311 -8.96 8.81 31.50
C ASN A 311 -7.52 8.83 30.96
N ASP A 312 -6.62 9.57 31.59
CA ASP A 312 -5.20 9.67 31.20
C ASP A 312 -4.45 8.33 31.26
N TYR A 313 -4.93 7.39 32.09
CA TYR A 313 -4.36 6.05 32.22
C TYR A 313 -5.14 4.97 31.44
N GLN A 314 -6.17 5.34 30.68
CA GLN A 314 -7.00 4.41 29.90
C GLN A 314 -6.41 4.13 28.51
N ASN A 315 -5.15 3.73 28.47
CA ASN A 315 -4.50 3.20 27.27
C ASN A 315 -4.03 1.75 27.52
N LEU A 316 -3.85 0.98 26.46
CA LEU A 316 -3.56 -0.47 26.57
C LEU A 316 -2.31 -0.77 27.40
N ASP A 317 -1.24 -0.02 27.19
CA ASP A 317 0.05 -0.25 27.84
C ASP A 317 -0.02 0.05 29.34
N THR A 318 -0.64 1.18 29.71
CA THR A 318 -0.81 1.58 31.11
C THR A 318 -1.71 0.62 31.86
N LEU A 319 -2.84 0.21 31.24
CA LEU A 319 -3.74 -0.78 31.82
C LEU A 319 -3.06 -2.15 31.99
N ALA A 320 -2.23 -2.56 31.03
CA ALA A 320 -1.44 -3.80 31.15
C ALA A 320 -0.45 -3.73 32.33
N MET A 321 0.19 -2.58 32.55
CA MET A 321 1.07 -2.35 33.70
C MET A 321 0.30 -2.36 35.02
N PHE A 322 -0.86 -1.71 35.10
CA PHE A 322 -1.70 -1.75 36.30
C PHE A 322 -2.13 -3.18 36.64
N LYS A 323 -2.54 -3.96 35.63
CA LYS A 323 -2.86 -5.39 35.79
C LYS A 323 -1.65 -6.15 36.35
N TYR A 324 -0.46 -5.92 35.80
CA TYR A 324 0.77 -6.56 36.27
C TYR A 324 1.10 -6.20 37.74
N PHE A 325 0.97 -4.93 38.15
CA PHE A 325 1.22 -4.52 39.53
C PHE A 325 0.27 -5.19 40.53
N LEU A 326 -1.01 -5.32 40.15
CA LEU A 326 -2.03 -5.96 40.99
C LEU A 326 -1.87 -7.48 41.05
N GLU A 327 -1.50 -8.13 39.95
CA GLU A 327 -1.27 -9.58 39.87
C GLU A 327 -0.02 -10.02 40.64
N THR A 328 1.02 -9.17 40.64
CA THR A 328 2.28 -9.43 41.37
C THR A 328 2.25 -9.01 42.83
N GLY A 329 1.18 -8.34 43.26
CA GLY A 329 1.06 -7.79 44.62
C GLY A 329 1.97 -6.58 44.88
N ARG A 330 2.56 -5.97 43.84
CA ARG A 330 3.30 -4.71 43.94
C ARG A 330 2.39 -3.54 44.31
N ALA A 331 1.12 -3.61 43.93
CA ALA A 331 0.08 -2.67 44.34
C ALA A 331 -1.12 -3.41 44.94
N SER A 332 -1.77 -2.78 45.90
CA SER A 332 -2.99 -3.28 46.56
C SER A 332 -4.27 -2.61 46.06
N ASN A 333 -4.14 -1.44 45.42
CA ASN A 333 -5.26 -0.64 44.92
C ASN A 333 -4.85 0.20 43.71
N LEU A 334 -5.83 0.85 43.09
CA LEU A 334 -5.63 1.61 41.86
C LEU A 334 -4.78 2.87 42.05
N GLN A 335 -4.84 3.53 43.22
CA GLN A 335 -4.02 4.72 43.50
C GLN A 335 -2.53 4.35 43.58
N GLU A 336 -2.20 3.24 44.23
CA GLU A 336 -0.84 2.70 44.25
C GLU A 336 -0.35 2.33 42.85
N CYS A 337 -1.22 1.78 42.00
CA CYS A 337 -0.87 1.52 40.60
C CYS A 337 -0.49 2.80 39.85
N MET A 338 -1.28 3.88 40.01
CA MET A 338 -0.99 5.18 39.40
C MET A 338 0.34 5.76 39.90
N ASN A 339 0.58 5.71 41.21
CA ASN A 339 1.82 6.21 41.80
C ASN A 339 3.04 5.45 41.26
N LEU A 340 2.99 4.11 41.27
CA LEU A 340 4.07 3.27 40.74
C LEU A 340 4.33 3.52 39.25
N PHE A 341 3.28 3.71 38.46
CA PHE A 341 3.42 3.97 37.05
C PHE A 341 4.09 5.32 36.76
N GLU A 342 3.69 6.39 37.45
CA GLU A 342 4.33 7.70 37.29
C GLU A 342 5.79 7.68 37.78
N GLU A 343 6.10 6.94 38.85
CA GLU A 343 7.48 6.70 39.27
C GLU A 343 8.29 5.96 38.20
N GLU A 344 7.80 4.84 37.67
CA GLU A 344 8.49 4.07 36.62
C GLU A 344 8.65 4.88 35.32
N LYS A 345 7.63 5.65 34.94
CA LYS A 345 7.70 6.55 33.79
C LYS A 345 8.78 7.62 33.98
N HIS A 346 8.83 8.24 35.16
CA HIS A 346 9.86 9.22 35.48
C HIS A 346 11.28 8.61 35.41
N TRP A 347 11.45 7.39 35.93
CA TRP A 347 12.72 6.67 35.82
C TRP A 347 13.11 6.35 34.38
N ASN A 348 12.14 5.95 33.54
CA ASN A 348 12.38 5.69 32.12
C ASN A 348 12.79 6.98 31.38
N GLU A 349 12.21 8.12 31.72
CA GLU A 349 12.61 9.42 31.16
C GLU A 349 14.04 9.81 31.56
N ILE A 350 14.42 9.61 32.83
CA ILE A 350 15.79 9.83 33.31
C ILE A 350 16.76 8.92 32.55
N LYS A 351 16.44 7.63 32.43
CA LYS A 351 17.28 6.65 31.72
C LYS A 351 17.44 7.00 30.25
N ALA A 352 16.36 7.33 29.55
CA ALA A 352 16.44 7.77 28.15
C ALA A 352 17.22 9.11 28.02
N GLY A 353 17.17 9.96 29.04
CA GLY A 353 18.04 11.13 29.17
C GLY A 353 19.51 10.76 29.25
N GLN A 354 19.86 9.80 30.13
CA GLN A 354 21.21 9.27 30.27
C GLN A 354 21.71 8.64 28.97
N ASP A 355 20.92 7.78 28.33
CA ASP A 355 21.27 7.14 27.05
C ASP A 355 21.56 8.18 25.96
N ARG A 356 20.79 9.28 25.90
CA ARG A 356 21.05 10.38 24.95
C ARG A 356 22.35 11.12 25.28
N ILE A 357 22.63 11.37 26.56
CA ILE A 357 23.87 12.01 27.00
C ILE A 357 25.05 11.09 26.66
N GLU A 358 24.98 9.80 26.96
CA GLU A 358 26.02 8.81 26.66
C GLU A 358 26.28 8.71 25.16
N ASN A 359 25.24 8.61 24.34
CA ASN A 359 25.37 8.58 22.88
C ASN A 359 25.98 9.89 22.33
N THR A 360 25.64 11.03 22.94
CA THR A 360 26.21 12.32 22.55
C THR A 360 27.67 12.42 22.98
N ILE A 361 28.03 11.96 24.18
CA ILE A 361 29.42 11.89 24.65
C ILE A 361 30.23 10.99 23.74
N TYR A 362 29.72 9.79 23.41
CA TYR A 362 30.38 8.86 22.50
C TYR A 362 30.60 9.48 21.12
N PHE A 363 29.58 10.16 20.57
CA PHE A 363 29.70 10.87 19.31
C PHE A 363 30.74 12.00 19.37
N LEU A 364 30.71 12.83 20.42
CA LEU A 364 31.65 13.94 20.61
C LEU A 364 33.09 13.47 20.82
N GLN A 365 33.29 12.38 21.58
CA GLN A 365 34.59 11.74 21.76
C GLN A 365 35.14 11.28 20.40
N ASN A 366 34.32 10.61 19.58
CA ASN A 366 34.72 10.16 18.25
C ASN A 366 34.88 11.29 17.21
N CYS A 367 34.25 12.46 17.41
CA CYS A 367 34.41 13.62 16.54
C CYS A 367 35.58 14.54 16.94
N SER A 368 36.15 14.38 18.13
CA SER A 368 37.32 15.13 18.57
C SER A 368 38.62 14.43 18.13
N GLU A 369 39.56 15.15 17.51
CA GLU A 369 40.88 14.58 17.16
C GLU A 369 41.58 13.90 18.36
N PRO A 370 41.56 14.47 19.59
CA PRO A 370 42.10 13.78 20.76
C PRO A 370 41.39 12.46 21.08
N GLY A 371 40.07 12.40 20.92
CA GLY A 371 39.30 11.18 21.18
C GLY A 371 39.44 10.12 20.07
N ARG A 372 39.64 10.55 18.81
CA ARG A 372 40.01 9.64 17.72
C ARG A 372 41.39 9.01 17.95
N LEU A 373 42.38 9.82 18.32
CA LEU A 373 43.73 9.36 18.64
C LEU A 373 43.73 8.41 19.86
N ALA A 374 42.97 8.74 20.91
CA ALA A 374 42.84 7.87 22.09
C ALA A 374 42.13 6.54 21.78
N SER A 375 41.13 6.55 20.88
CA SER A 375 40.44 5.35 20.43
C SER A 375 41.35 4.45 19.57
N GLU A 376 42.12 5.05 18.65
CA GLU A 376 43.13 4.35 17.85
C GLU A 376 44.24 3.74 18.74
N GLU A 377 44.66 4.44 19.79
CA GLU A 377 45.66 3.97 20.76
C GLU A 377 45.12 2.84 21.65
N LEU A 378 43.86 2.92 22.10
CA LEU A 378 43.17 1.83 22.81
C LEU A 378 43.04 0.57 21.94
N ASP A 379 42.63 0.72 20.68
CA ASP A 379 42.54 -0.40 19.73
C ASP A 379 43.91 -1.04 19.47
N ALA A 380 44.98 -0.23 19.41
CA ALA A 380 46.35 -0.72 19.29
C ALA A 380 46.78 -1.53 20.53
N ILE A 381 46.44 -1.06 21.73
CA ILE A 381 46.72 -1.76 23.00
C ILE A 381 45.94 -3.08 23.09
N VAL A 382 44.65 -3.08 22.73
CA VAL A 382 43.80 -4.28 22.75
C VAL A 382 44.30 -5.32 21.73
N LYS A 383 44.67 -4.89 20.52
CA LYS A 383 45.28 -5.78 19.51
C LYS A 383 46.65 -6.30 19.96
N GLN A 384 47.46 -5.50 20.64
CA GLN A 384 48.70 -5.98 21.24
C GLN A 384 48.43 -7.03 22.31
N GLN A 385 47.45 -6.84 23.19
CA GLN A 385 47.11 -7.84 24.22
C GLN A 385 46.57 -9.15 23.61
N GLN A 386 45.74 -9.06 22.58
CA GLN A 386 45.24 -10.24 21.86
C GLN A 386 46.35 -10.96 21.07
N GLY A 387 47.26 -10.21 20.44
CA GLY A 387 48.44 -10.73 19.75
C GLY A 387 49.45 -11.37 20.71
N VAL A 388 49.70 -10.76 21.87
CA VAL A 388 50.58 -11.29 22.92
C VAL A 388 50.02 -12.60 23.49
N ASN A 389 48.69 -12.69 23.67
CA ASN A 389 48.04 -13.94 24.09
C ASN A 389 48.15 -15.06 23.05
N GLN A 390 48.10 -14.74 21.75
CA GLN A 390 48.31 -15.73 20.68
C GLN A 390 49.78 -16.15 20.53
N SER A 391 50.73 -15.22 20.67
CA SER A 391 52.17 -15.55 20.61
C SER A 391 52.65 -16.35 21.82
N ASN A 392 52.05 -16.14 23.00
CA ASN A 392 52.32 -16.98 24.18
C ASN A 392 51.80 -18.42 23.98
N LEU A 393 50.67 -18.59 23.28
CA LEU A 393 50.14 -19.92 22.94
C LEU A 393 51.00 -20.66 21.91
N SER A 394 51.56 -19.96 20.91
CA SER A 394 52.45 -20.58 19.92
C SER A 394 53.84 -20.92 20.48
N ALA A 395 54.40 -20.09 21.37
CA ALA A 395 55.67 -20.38 22.04
C ALA A 395 55.60 -21.60 22.98
N ILE A 396 54.44 -21.86 23.60
CA ILE A 396 54.21 -23.09 24.39
C ILE A 396 54.12 -24.32 23.49
N TYR A 397 53.58 -24.19 22.26
CA TYR A 397 53.51 -25.30 21.30
C TYR A 397 54.88 -25.65 20.69
N GLU A 398 55.72 -24.66 20.36
CA GLU A 398 57.05 -24.90 19.78
C GLU A 398 58.06 -25.45 20.80
N SER A 399 57.97 -25.04 22.08
CA SER A 399 58.83 -25.58 23.14
C SER A 399 58.52 -27.05 23.49
N ASN A 400 57.29 -27.51 23.26
CA ASN A 400 56.90 -28.92 23.45
C ASN A 400 57.30 -29.83 22.28
N GLN A 401 57.55 -29.31 21.08
CA GLN A 401 58.00 -30.15 19.94
C GLN A 401 59.51 -30.41 19.94
N GLN A 402 60.33 -29.55 20.56
CA GLN A 402 61.77 -29.78 20.67
C GLN A 402 62.17 -30.81 21.74
N SER A 403 61.30 -31.11 22.71
CA SER A 403 61.56 -32.16 23.72
C SER A 403 61.30 -33.57 23.19
N GLU A 404 60.38 -33.75 22.23
CA GLU A 404 59.98 -35.07 21.71
C GLU A 404 60.92 -35.66 20.64
N LEU A 405 61.79 -34.86 20.02
CA LEU A 405 62.73 -35.35 19.00
C LEU A 405 64.06 -35.89 19.56
N SER A 406 64.27 -35.86 20.89
CA SER A 406 65.48 -36.39 21.54
C SER A 406 65.32 -37.80 22.14
N SER A 407 64.13 -38.41 22.09
CA SER A 407 63.86 -39.71 22.73
C SER A 407 63.65 -40.89 21.76
N VAL A 408 63.73 -40.68 20.44
CA VAL A 408 63.64 -41.76 19.43
C VAL A 408 65.02 -42.08 18.84
N ALA A 409 65.91 -42.58 19.70
CA ALA A 409 67.11 -43.31 19.32
C ALA A 409 67.49 -44.32 20.43
N ARG A 410 66.64 -45.33 20.61
CA ARG A 410 66.98 -46.65 21.14
C ARG A 410 66.13 -47.71 20.47
#